data_AF-A0A7X9JFZ5-F1
#
_entry.id   AF-A0A7X9JFZ5-F1
#
_cell.length_a   1.000
_cell.length_b   1.000
_cell.length_c   1.000
_cell.angle_alpha   90.00
_cell.angle_beta   90.00
_cell.angle_gamma   90.00
#
_symmetry.space_group_name_H-M   'P 1'
#
loop_
_entity.id
_entity.type
_entity.pdbx_description
1 polymer ?
#
loop_
_entity_poly.entity_id
_entity_poly.type
_entity_poly.pdbx_seq_one_letter_code
_entity_poly.pdbx_strand_id
1 'polypeptide(L)'
;MSEKKLTKDKYFKIDPECHLIGDMEHLNHFPGVQMWWRAIEHIMRPLITGAPMPLMLKALEGLEEWEAQKSGDPQTIIRTMDKYGVDIACLLPESMMDTTGFSSRWVSNGEMAKVVETNPDRFMYQPNISPIKQRGVKNAIWELEYWVKEKRAKIFKYYSPEDTCMNDPELWPFYEKAQEFGIVL
;
A
#
# COMPACT_ATOMS: atom_id res chain seq x y z
N MET A 1 -16.66 28.33 -16.27
CA MET A 1 -15.24 28.24 -15.86
C MET A 1 -14.65 27.11 -16.67
N SER A 2 -13.59 27.33 -17.45
CA SER A 2 -13.03 26.26 -18.28
C SER A 2 -12.36 25.21 -17.39
N GLU A 3 -12.79 23.96 -17.48
CA GLU A 3 -12.04 22.81 -16.95
C GLU A 3 -10.61 22.91 -17.47
N LYS A 4 -9.66 23.32 -16.61
CA LYS A 4 -8.25 23.11 -16.89
C LYS A 4 -8.02 21.61 -16.76
N LYS A 5 -8.19 20.90 -17.88
CA LYS A 5 -7.72 19.52 -18.01
C LYS A 5 -6.24 19.53 -17.62
N LEU A 6 -5.88 18.80 -16.56
CA LEU A 6 -4.48 18.57 -16.22
C LEU A 6 -3.81 17.99 -17.47
N THR A 7 -3.00 18.80 -18.14
CA THR A 7 -2.25 18.37 -19.31
C THR A 7 -1.22 17.36 -18.82
N LYS A 8 -1.40 16.08 -19.20
CA LYS A 8 -0.43 15.03 -18.93
C LYS A 8 0.94 15.51 -19.39
N ASP A 9 1.86 15.65 -18.45
CA ASP A 9 3.24 16.02 -18.77
C ASP A 9 3.95 14.84 -19.44
N LYS A 10 5.19 15.06 -19.87
CA LYS A 10 5.96 14.05 -20.64
C LYS A 10 6.65 13.02 -19.75
N TYR A 11 6.45 13.07 -18.43
CA TYR A 11 7.09 12.12 -17.51
C TYR A 11 6.22 10.88 -17.35
N PHE A 12 6.89 9.74 -17.20
CA PHE A 12 6.23 8.54 -16.71
C PHE A 12 6.15 8.62 -15.18
N LYS A 13 4.94 8.51 -14.63
CA LYS A 13 4.70 8.66 -13.19
C LYS A 13 4.25 7.34 -12.59
N ILE A 14 4.98 6.93 -11.56
CA ILE A 14 4.65 5.75 -10.75
C ILE A 14 4.21 6.24 -9.39
N ASP A 15 3.06 5.76 -8.91
CA ASP A 15 2.72 5.82 -7.49
C ASP A 15 3.37 4.61 -6.78
N PRO A 16 4.40 4.82 -5.95
CA PRO A 16 5.17 3.73 -5.37
C PRO A 16 4.44 3.03 -4.21
N GLU A 17 3.32 3.58 -3.74
CA GLU A 17 2.60 3.08 -2.57
C GLU A 17 1.10 3.38 -2.68
N CYS A 18 0.37 2.44 -3.31
CA CYS A 18 -1.07 2.53 -3.47
C CYS A 18 -1.78 1.44 -2.67
N HIS A 19 -2.84 1.84 -1.96
CA HIS A 19 -3.62 0.97 -1.09
C HIS A 19 -5.08 0.98 -1.52
N LEU A 20 -5.74 -0.19 -1.50
CA LEU A 20 -7.19 -0.30 -1.66
C LEU A 20 -7.82 -0.69 -0.33
N ILE A 21 -8.02 0.31 0.53
CA ILE A 21 -8.70 0.15 1.82
C ILE A 21 -10.13 0.65 1.65
N GLY A 22 -11.06 -0.30 1.56
CA GLY A 22 -12.50 -0.04 1.46
C GLY A 22 -13.16 0.09 2.82
N ASP A 23 -14.29 -0.59 2.98
CA ASP A 23 -15.00 -0.66 4.25
C ASP A 23 -14.23 -1.48 5.30
N MET A 24 -13.99 -0.84 6.43
CA MET A 24 -13.23 -1.38 7.57
C MET A 24 -14.10 -1.56 8.82
N GLU A 25 -15.43 -1.36 8.72
CA GLU A 25 -16.34 -1.43 9.89
C GLU A 25 -16.21 -2.73 10.66
N HIS A 26 -16.05 -3.85 9.95
CA HIS A 26 -15.87 -5.18 10.55
C HIS A 26 -14.60 -5.30 11.42
N LEU A 27 -13.61 -4.42 11.27
CA LEU A 27 -12.37 -4.39 12.07
C LEU A 27 -12.36 -3.30 13.13
N ASN A 28 -13.32 -2.35 13.13
CA ASN A 28 -13.32 -1.21 14.05
C ASN A 28 -13.54 -1.58 15.52
N HIS A 29 -13.97 -2.81 15.81
CA HIS A 29 -14.10 -3.30 17.18
C HIS A 29 -12.73 -3.61 17.83
N PHE A 30 -11.66 -3.75 17.05
CA PHE A 30 -10.32 -3.97 17.59
C PHE A 30 -9.73 -2.67 18.17
N PRO A 31 -9.26 -2.67 19.44
CA PRO A 31 -8.64 -1.47 20.05
C PRO A 31 -7.43 -0.94 19.28
N GLY A 32 -6.64 -1.82 18.65
CA GLY A 32 -5.48 -1.46 17.84
C GLY A 32 -5.88 -0.69 16.58
N VAL A 33 -6.95 -1.12 15.89
CA VAL A 33 -7.51 -0.41 14.73
C VAL A 33 -8.00 0.98 15.13
N GLN A 34 -8.72 1.10 16.25
CA GLN A 34 -9.17 2.41 16.75
C GLN A 34 -8.00 3.32 17.12
N MET A 35 -6.95 2.77 17.74
CA MET A 35 -5.74 3.52 18.07
C MET A 35 -5.05 4.04 16.81
N TRP A 36 -4.95 3.22 15.76
CA TRP A 36 -4.36 3.62 14.49
C TRP A 36 -5.12 4.81 13.87
N TRP A 37 -6.45 4.76 13.81
CA TRP A 37 -7.24 5.85 13.24
C TRP A 37 -7.15 7.13 14.07
N ARG A 38 -7.12 7.02 15.40
CA ARG A 38 -6.84 8.17 16.27
C ARG A 38 -5.46 8.77 15.99
N ALA A 39 -4.43 7.95 15.75
CA ALA A 39 -3.10 8.43 15.40
C ALA A 39 -3.11 9.21 14.07
N ILE A 40 -3.80 8.70 13.05
CA ILE A 40 -3.98 9.41 11.77
C ILE A 40 -4.66 10.76 11.98
N GLU A 41 -5.74 10.83 12.75
CA GLU A 41 -6.42 12.10 13.05
C GLU A 41 -5.46 13.11 13.72
N HIS A 42 -4.60 12.64 14.63
CA HIS A 42 -3.63 13.50 15.31
C HIS A 42 -2.48 13.94 14.41
N ILE A 43 -2.16 13.21 13.35
CA ILE A 43 -1.19 13.60 12.31
C ILE A 43 -1.83 14.58 11.31
N MET A 44 -3.11 14.37 10.96
CA MET A 44 -3.85 15.27 10.06
C MET A 44 -4.05 16.66 10.67
N ARG A 45 -4.31 16.73 11.98
CA ARG A 45 -4.54 18.01 12.67
C ARG A 45 -3.44 19.05 12.44
N PRO A 46 -2.15 18.80 12.71
CA PRO A 46 -1.08 19.77 12.48
C PRO A 46 -0.89 20.11 11.00
N LEU A 47 -1.16 19.18 10.07
CA LEU A 47 -1.16 19.50 8.64
C LEU A 47 -2.23 20.55 8.32
N ILE A 48 -3.44 20.40 8.85
CA ILE A 48 -4.55 21.33 8.59
C ILE A 48 -4.34 22.67 9.32
N THR A 49 -3.92 22.65 10.58
CA THR A 49 -3.79 23.88 11.39
C THR A 49 -2.46 24.60 11.19
N GLY A 50 -1.44 23.92 10.66
CA GLY A 50 -0.08 24.43 10.52
C GLY A 50 0.35 24.74 9.08
N ALA A 51 -0.34 24.23 8.07
CA ALA A 51 -0.01 24.54 6.69
C ALA A 51 -0.36 26.00 6.34
N PRO A 52 0.51 26.72 5.59
CA PRO A 52 0.19 28.06 5.12
C PRO A 52 -1.09 28.07 4.28
N MET A 53 -2.03 28.97 4.58
CA MET A 53 -3.32 29.07 3.88
C MET A 53 -3.21 29.10 2.34
N PRO A 54 -2.25 29.81 1.72
CA PRO A 54 -2.10 29.77 0.26
C PRO A 54 -1.76 28.39 -0.29
N LEU A 55 -0.95 27.61 0.45
CA LEU A 55 -0.61 26.24 0.06
C LEU A 55 -1.82 25.33 0.19
N MET A 56 -2.61 25.49 1.26
CA MET A 56 -3.84 24.72 1.45
C MET A 56 -4.88 24.99 0.36
N LEU A 57 -5.13 26.27 0.04
CA LEU A 57 -6.06 26.63 -1.02
C LEU A 57 -5.63 26.06 -2.37
N LYS A 58 -4.32 26.06 -2.65
CA LYS A 58 -3.76 25.44 -3.85
C LYS A 58 -3.90 23.91 -3.86
N ALA A 59 -3.74 23.25 -2.72
CA ALA A 59 -3.92 21.80 -2.60
C ALA A 59 -5.38 21.36 -2.76
N LEU A 60 -6.33 22.22 -2.39
CA LEU A 60 -7.76 21.98 -2.55
C LEU A 60 -8.29 22.40 -3.93
N GLU A 61 -7.50 23.13 -4.72
CA GLU A 61 -7.91 23.61 -6.03
C GLU A 61 -8.12 22.42 -6.99
N GLY A 62 -9.35 22.29 -7.50
CA GLY A 62 -9.70 21.21 -8.43
C GLY A 62 -10.03 19.87 -7.76
N LEU A 63 -10.07 19.82 -6.42
CA LEU A 63 -10.57 18.66 -5.69
C LEU A 63 -12.08 18.51 -5.91
N GLU A 64 -12.51 17.32 -6.27
CA GLU A 64 -13.90 16.96 -6.51
C GLU A 64 -14.45 16.16 -5.33
N GLU A 65 -15.75 16.23 -5.10
CA GLU A 65 -16.41 15.64 -3.93
C GLU A 65 -16.19 14.13 -3.80
N TRP A 66 -16.13 13.41 -4.92
CA TRP A 66 -15.90 11.96 -4.93
C TRP A 66 -14.50 11.56 -4.44
N GLU A 67 -13.52 12.46 -4.48
CA GLU A 67 -12.15 12.19 -3.98
C GLU A 67 -12.07 12.19 -2.45
N ALA A 68 -13.05 12.80 -1.79
CA ALA A 68 -13.17 12.78 -0.33
C ALA A 68 -13.86 11.52 0.20
N GLN A 69 -14.37 10.65 -0.68
CA GLN A 69 -15.10 9.43 -0.30
C GLN A 69 -14.16 8.24 -0.26
N LYS A 70 -14.21 7.46 0.82
CA LYS A 70 -13.50 6.19 0.92
C LYS A 70 -14.12 5.19 -0.06
N SER A 71 -13.28 4.48 -0.81
CA SER A 71 -13.72 3.48 -1.79
C SER A 71 -12.73 2.33 -1.84
N GLY A 72 -13.25 1.10 -1.79
CA GLY A 72 -12.49 -0.12 -2.10
C GLY A 72 -12.52 -0.50 -3.57
N ASP A 73 -13.21 0.26 -4.43
CA ASP A 73 -13.33 -0.03 -5.86
C ASP A 73 -12.06 0.44 -6.60
N PRO A 74 -11.32 -0.47 -7.26
CA PRO A 74 -10.15 -0.13 -8.07
C PRO A 74 -10.40 0.97 -9.11
N GLN A 75 -11.62 1.07 -9.65
CA GLN A 75 -11.95 2.10 -10.64
C GLN A 75 -11.87 3.51 -10.06
N THR A 76 -12.06 3.67 -8.75
CA THR A 76 -11.88 4.97 -8.08
C THR A 76 -10.42 5.40 -8.13
N ILE A 77 -9.49 4.47 -7.86
CA ILE A 77 -8.05 4.73 -7.96
C ILE A 77 -7.64 4.99 -9.42
N ILE A 78 -8.12 4.20 -10.37
CA ILE A 78 -7.83 4.43 -11.80
C ILE A 78 -8.28 5.82 -12.24
N ARG A 79 -9.48 6.26 -11.82
CA ARG A 79 -9.98 7.61 -12.10
C ARG A 79 -9.09 8.69 -11.48
N THR A 80 -8.63 8.50 -10.25
CA THR A 80 -7.66 9.39 -9.59
C THR A 80 -6.34 9.44 -10.36
N MET A 81 -5.80 8.28 -10.76
CA MET A 81 -4.58 8.18 -11.56
C MET A 81 -4.72 8.93 -12.89
N ASP A 82 -5.85 8.77 -13.59
CA ASP A 82 -6.11 9.48 -14.85
C ASP A 82 -6.18 10.99 -14.66
N LYS A 83 -6.82 11.45 -13.57
CA LYS A 83 -6.94 12.87 -13.24
C LYS A 83 -5.57 13.52 -12.96
N TYR A 84 -4.72 12.85 -12.19
CA TYR A 84 -3.41 13.39 -11.79
C TYR A 84 -2.25 12.98 -12.72
N GLY A 85 -2.54 12.18 -13.75
CA GLY A 85 -1.59 11.74 -14.74
C GLY A 85 -0.60 10.69 -14.22
N VAL A 86 -1.03 9.81 -13.32
CA VAL A 86 -0.27 8.64 -12.85
C VAL A 86 -0.45 7.48 -13.85
N ASP A 87 0.66 6.92 -14.31
CA ASP A 87 0.65 5.85 -15.30
C ASP A 87 0.45 4.47 -14.66
N ILE A 88 1.27 4.14 -13.66
CA ILE A 88 1.23 2.88 -12.93
C ILE A 88 1.20 3.15 -11.43
N ALA A 89 0.44 2.36 -10.68
CA ALA A 89 0.50 2.32 -9.23
C ALA A 89 0.98 0.95 -8.73
N CYS A 90 1.90 0.96 -7.78
CA CYS A 90 2.35 -0.22 -7.05
C CYS A 90 1.28 -0.56 -6.01
N LEU A 91 0.50 -1.60 -6.30
CA LEU A 91 -0.65 -1.95 -5.48
C LEU A 91 -0.21 -2.90 -4.37
N LEU A 92 -0.30 -2.40 -3.15
CA LEU A 92 0.18 -3.08 -1.96
C LEU A 92 -0.98 -3.43 -1.01
N PRO A 93 -0.97 -4.64 -0.43
CA PRO A 93 -1.92 -5.01 0.60
C PRO A 93 -1.42 -4.50 1.95
N GLU A 94 -2.26 -3.72 2.61
CA GLU A 94 -2.02 -3.34 3.99
C GLU A 94 -2.47 -4.47 4.91
N SER A 95 -1.56 -5.01 5.72
CA SER A 95 -1.84 -6.20 6.53
C SER A 95 -2.26 -5.81 7.94
N MET A 96 -1.54 -4.86 8.57
CA MET A 96 -1.78 -4.30 9.91
C MET A 96 -2.22 -5.35 10.93
N MET A 97 -1.55 -6.51 10.90
CA MET A 97 -1.97 -7.66 11.70
C MET A 97 -1.89 -7.37 13.20
N ASP A 98 -0.92 -6.57 13.63
CA ASP A 98 -0.77 -6.04 14.99
C ASP A 98 -2.04 -5.36 15.50
N THR A 99 -2.72 -4.57 14.65
CA THR A 99 -3.92 -3.82 15.04
C THR A 99 -5.10 -4.71 15.39
N THR A 100 -5.10 -5.96 14.92
CA THR A 100 -6.14 -6.97 15.17
C THR A 100 -5.68 -8.07 16.13
N GLY A 101 -4.54 -7.89 16.79
CA GLY A 101 -3.94 -8.91 17.65
C GLY A 101 -3.61 -10.20 16.90
N PHE A 102 -3.19 -10.08 15.63
CA PHE A 102 -2.86 -11.17 14.71
C PHE A 102 -4.02 -12.13 14.40
N SER A 103 -5.25 -11.77 14.76
CA SER A 103 -6.44 -12.59 14.46
C SER A 103 -6.96 -12.40 13.04
N SER A 104 -6.64 -11.27 12.42
CA SER A 104 -7.03 -10.94 11.04
C SER A 104 -5.95 -10.10 10.34
N ARG A 105 -6.19 -9.77 9.08
CA ARG A 105 -5.46 -8.77 8.30
C ARG A 105 -6.47 -7.82 7.66
N TRP A 106 -6.04 -6.61 7.34
CA TRP A 106 -6.92 -5.65 6.65
C TRP A 106 -7.16 -6.10 5.20
N VAL A 107 -6.09 -6.46 4.49
CA VAL A 107 -6.14 -6.95 3.10
C VAL A 107 -5.09 -8.05 2.90
N SER A 108 -5.41 -9.09 2.11
CA SER A 108 -4.45 -10.14 1.72
C SER A 108 -3.71 -9.86 0.41
N ASN A 109 -2.53 -10.46 0.24
CA ASN A 109 -1.81 -10.48 -1.04
C ASN A 109 -2.69 -11.00 -2.19
N GLY A 110 -3.53 -12.01 -1.93
CA GLY A 110 -4.41 -12.59 -2.94
C GLY A 110 -5.55 -11.67 -3.37
N GLU A 111 -6.11 -10.88 -2.46
CA GLU A 111 -7.15 -9.89 -2.81
C GLU A 111 -6.59 -8.78 -3.70
N MET A 112 -5.42 -8.23 -3.37
CA MET A 112 -4.77 -7.22 -4.21
C MET A 112 -4.32 -7.79 -5.56
N ALA A 113 -3.86 -9.04 -5.58
CA ALA A 113 -3.46 -9.68 -6.84
C ALA A 113 -4.59 -9.75 -7.86
N LYS A 114 -5.83 -10.03 -7.43
CA LYS A 114 -7.00 -10.01 -8.35
C LYS A 114 -7.19 -8.66 -9.02
N VAL A 115 -6.92 -7.57 -8.30
CA VAL A 115 -7.03 -6.21 -8.85
C VAL A 115 -5.92 -5.95 -9.88
N VAL A 116 -4.69 -6.34 -9.57
CA VAL A 116 -3.56 -6.25 -10.52
C VAL A 116 -3.84 -7.08 -11.78
N GLU A 117 -4.32 -8.31 -11.61
CA GLU A 117 -4.60 -9.24 -12.72
C GLU A 117 -5.71 -8.72 -13.65
N THR A 118 -6.67 -7.97 -13.11
CA THR A 118 -7.76 -7.38 -13.90
C THR A 118 -7.41 -6.03 -14.52
N ASN A 119 -6.33 -5.37 -14.08
CA ASN A 119 -5.87 -4.07 -14.61
C ASN A 119 -4.33 -4.01 -14.72
N PRO A 120 -3.69 -4.93 -15.46
CA PRO A 120 -2.23 -5.14 -15.43
C PRO A 120 -1.43 -4.01 -16.10
N ASP A 121 -2.08 -3.15 -16.87
CA ASP A 121 -1.50 -1.95 -17.49
C ASP A 121 -1.47 -0.75 -16.52
N ARG A 122 -2.23 -0.81 -15.42
CA ARG A 122 -2.36 0.27 -14.44
C ARG A 122 -1.78 -0.07 -13.08
N PHE A 123 -1.76 -1.35 -12.71
CA PHE A 123 -1.23 -1.79 -11.42
C PHE A 123 -0.06 -2.75 -11.55
N MET A 124 0.87 -2.64 -10.60
CA MET A 124 1.96 -3.58 -10.40
C MET A 124 1.78 -4.28 -9.06
N TYR A 125 2.11 -5.58 -8.98
CA TYR A 125 2.15 -6.29 -7.71
C TYR A 125 3.17 -5.66 -6.77
N GLN A 126 2.77 -5.40 -5.53
CA GLN A 126 3.67 -5.12 -4.40
C GLN A 126 3.25 -5.96 -3.18
N PRO A 127 3.46 -7.29 -3.20
CA PRO A 127 3.02 -8.17 -2.11
C PRO A 127 3.71 -7.79 -0.80
N ASN A 128 2.98 -7.88 0.31
CA ASN A 128 3.53 -7.73 1.65
C ASN A 128 4.12 -9.07 2.09
N ILE A 129 5.45 -9.15 2.15
CA ILE A 129 6.18 -10.35 2.56
C ILE A 129 7.36 -9.93 3.42
N SER A 130 7.33 -10.42 4.65
CA SER A 130 8.36 -10.16 5.66
C SER A 130 8.78 -11.47 6.32
N PRO A 131 10.05 -11.63 6.73
CA PRO A 131 10.55 -12.87 7.33
C PRO A 131 10.17 -12.96 8.81
N ILE A 132 8.87 -13.03 9.09
CA ILE A 132 8.34 -13.22 10.46
C ILE A 132 8.81 -14.59 10.99
N LYS A 133 9.52 -14.64 12.12
CA LYS A 133 10.11 -15.88 12.65
C LYS A 133 9.05 -16.90 13.06
N GLN A 134 7.97 -16.45 13.70
CA GLN A 134 6.86 -17.30 14.14
C GLN A 134 6.19 -18.02 12.97
N ARG A 135 6.12 -17.36 11.80
CA ARG A 135 5.67 -17.98 10.55
C ARG A 135 6.68 -19.01 10.02
N GLY A 136 7.96 -18.80 10.31
CA GLY A 136 9.07 -19.59 9.83
C GLY A 136 9.68 -18.99 8.56
N VAL A 137 10.97 -18.69 8.59
CA VAL A 137 11.71 -18.04 7.48
C VAL A 137 11.62 -18.86 6.19
N LYS A 138 11.62 -20.19 6.27
CA LYS A 138 11.42 -21.08 5.10
C LYS A 138 10.06 -20.86 4.42
N ASN A 139 9.01 -20.60 5.18
CA ASN A 139 7.66 -20.35 4.64
C ASN A 139 7.55 -18.93 4.04
N ALA A 140 8.29 -17.96 4.58
CA ALA A 140 8.40 -16.63 3.98
C ALA A 140 9.16 -16.68 2.65
N ILE A 141 10.28 -17.44 2.60
CA ILE A 141 11.03 -17.71 1.37
C ILE A 141 10.14 -18.39 0.33
N TRP A 142 9.41 -19.45 0.70
CA TRP A 142 8.52 -20.13 -0.23
C TRP A 142 7.48 -19.19 -0.86
N GLU A 143 6.87 -18.29 -0.08
CA GLU A 143 5.92 -17.32 -0.63
C GLU A 143 6.62 -16.29 -1.52
N LEU A 144 7.80 -15.79 -1.13
CA LEU A 144 8.61 -14.93 -1.99
C LEU A 144 8.88 -15.61 -3.35
N GLU A 145 9.28 -16.89 -3.35
CA GLU A 145 9.50 -17.64 -4.59
C GLU A 145 8.23 -17.74 -5.43
N TYR A 146 7.07 -18.00 -4.82
CA TYR A 146 5.79 -18.04 -5.52
C TYR A 146 5.49 -16.73 -6.24
N TRP A 147 5.61 -15.58 -5.55
CA TRP A 147 5.33 -14.29 -6.18
C TRP A 147 6.34 -13.90 -7.26
N VAL A 148 7.62 -14.25 -7.08
CA VAL A 148 8.65 -13.98 -8.08
C VAL A 148 8.50 -14.88 -9.30
N LYS A 149 8.36 -16.20 -9.11
CA LYS A 149 8.40 -17.19 -10.20
C LYS A 149 7.05 -17.29 -10.91
N GLU A 150 5.96 -17.40 -10.16
CA GLU A 150 4.62 -17.64 -10.71
C GLU A 150 3.92 -16.34 -11.12
N LYS A 151 4.09 -15.27 -10.32
CA LYS A 151 3.42 -13.97 -10.55
C LYS A 151 4.31 -12.90 -11.15
N ARG A 152 5.62 -13.16 -11.29
CA ARG A 152 6.62 -12.22 -11.82
C ARG A 152 6.68 -10.88 -11.08
N ALA A 153 6.31 -10.87 -9.80
CA ALA A 153 6.41 -9.69 -8.95
C ALA A 153 7.87 -9.21 -8.88
N LYS A 154 8.06 -7.89 -8.86
CA LYS A 154 9.38 -7.24 -8.93
C LYS A 154 9.70 -6.39 -7.72
N ILE A 155 8.67 -5.97 -7.00
CA ILE A 155 8.75 -5.14 -5.81
C ILE A 155 7.90 -5.78 -4.72
N PHE A 156 8.33 -5.61 -3.48
CA PHE A 156 7.66 -6.16 -2.32
C PHE A 156 7.60 -5.08 -1.25
N LYS A 157 6.57 -5.15 -0.40
CA LYS A 157 6.56 -4.37 0.83
C LYS A 157 7.24 -5.20 1.90
N TYR A 158 8.37 -4.72 2.39
CA TYR A 158 9.00 -5.23 3.59
C TYR A 158 8.46 -4.51 4.83
N TYR A 159 7.95 -5.28 5.76
CA TYR A 159 7.65 -4.85 7.11
C TYR A 159 8.71 -5.40 8.05
N SER A 160 9.20 -4.57 8.97
CA SER A 160 10.13 -5.06 9.98
C SER A 160 9.50 -6.23 10.74
N PRO A 161 10.22 -7.35 10.95
CA PRO A 161 9.72 -8.47 11.72
C PRO A 161 9.25 -7.97 13.08
N GLU A 162 8.00 -8.28 13.44
CA GLU A 162 7.43 -7.83 14.71
C GLU A 162 7.89 -8.70 15.89
N ASP A 163 8.47 -9.87 15.60
CA ASP A 163 8.88 -10.89 16.56
C ASP A 163 10.41 -11.02 16.74
N THR A 164 11.19 -10.18 16.08
CA THR A 164 12.65 -10.08 16.26
C THR A 164 13.20 -8.74 15.72
N CYS A 165 14.52 -8.53 15.79
CA CYS A 165 15.16 -7.40 15.14
C CYS A 165 15.46 -7.69 13.65
N MET A 166 15.44 -6.66 12.81
CA MET A 166 15.71 -6.79 11.36
C MET A 166 17.07 -7.45 11.06
N ASN A 167 18.06 -7.26 11.92
CA ASN A 167 19.41 -7.81 11.72
C ASN A 167 19.63 -9.16 12.43
N ASP A 168 18.56 -9.84 12.84
CA ASP A 168 18.65 -11.19 13.37
C ASP A 168 19.22 -12.14 12.29
N PRO A 169 20.35 -12.82 12.54
CA PRO A 169 20.97 -13.73 11.58
C PRO A 169 20.06 -14.86 11.10
N GLU A 170 19.04 -15.24 11.87
CA GLU A 170 18.06 -16.24 11.44
C GLU A 170 17.23 -15.79 10.23
N LEU A 171 17.17 -14.47 9.97
CA LEU A 171 16.44 -13.89 8.83
C LEU A 171 17.29 -13.81 7.56
N TRP A 172 18.62 -13.88 7.67
CA TRP A 172 19.53 -13.72 6.53
C TRP A 172 19.22 -14.62 5.34
N PRO A 173 18.77 -15.89 5.51
CA PRO A 173 18.38 -16.72 4.36
C PRO A 173 17.28 -16.10 3.50
N PHE A 174 16.38 -15.29 4.08
CA PHE A 174 15.36 -14.55 3.32
C PHE A 174 16.00 -13.42 2.49
N TYR A 175 16.92 -12.65 3.09
CA TYR A 175 17.63 -11.57 2.39
C TYR A 175 18.52 -12.11 1.27
N GLU A 176 19.25 -13.20 1.52
CA GLU A 176 20.05 -13.89 0.51
C GLU A 176 19.20 -14.34 -0.67
N LYS A 177 18.00 -14.88 -0.40
CA LYS A 177 17.06 -15.28 -1.45
C LYS A 177 16.49 -14.09 -2.22
N ALA A 178 16.15 -13.00 -1.55
CA ALA A 178 15.70 -11.77 -2.21
C ALA A 178 16.80 -11.20 -3.11
N GLN A 179 18.05 -11.21 -2.64
CA GLN A 179 19.23 -10.81 -3.42
C GLN A 179 19.47 -11.72 -4.63
N GLU A 180 19.34 -13.04 -4.48
CA GLU A 180 19.44 -14.01 -5.59
C GLU A 180 18.44 -13.69 -6.72
N PHE A 181 17.23 -13.30 -6.36
CA PHE A 181 16.20 -12.91 -7.33
C PHE A 181 16.31 -11.47 -7.84
N GLY A 182 17.25 -10.68 -7.33
CA GLY A 182 17.37 -9.26 -7.66
C GLY A 182 16.14 -8.44 -7.22
N ILE A 183 15.51 -8.84 -6.13
CA ILE A 183 14.33 -8.19 -5.56
C ILE A 183 14.74 -7.09 -4.60
N VAL A 184 14.06 -5.94 -4.72
CA VAL A 184 14.11 -4.86 -3.74
C VAL A 184 13.01 -5.11 -2.71
N LEU A 185 13.42 -5.18 -1.43
CA LEU A 185 12.56 -5.31 -0.25
C LEU A 185 12.23 -3.94 0.34
#